data_AF-A0A2V9AW65-F1
#
_entry.id   AF-A0A2V9AW65-F1
#
_cell.length_a   1.000
_cell.length_b   1.000
_cell.length_c   1.000
_cell.angle_alpha   90.00
_cell.angle_beta   90.00
_cell.angle_gamma   90.00
#
_symmetry.space_group_name_H-M   'P 1'
#
loop_
_entity.id
_entity.type
_entity.pdbx_description
1 polymer ?
#
loop_
_entity_poly.entity_id
_entity_poly.type
_entity_poly.pdbx_seq_one_letter_code
_entity_poly.pdbx_strand_id
1 'polypeptide(L)'
;MDVLQEGKGPWSPSEVVAHLIYGERRDWIPRTKIILQFGETRKFEPFDRAGHVRESQGKSLPRLLDEFARLRAKSLDQLRAMNLGAEDLARHGRHPAFGPVTLRGPQRLTNALLSN
;
A
#
# COMPACT_ATOMS: atom_id res chain seq x y z
N MET A 1 -6.21 13.32 19.24
CA MET A 1 -7.06 13.29 18.04
C MET A 1 -6.50 14.33 17.09
N ASP A 2 -5.39 14.00 16.40
CA ASP A 2 -4.86 14.88 15.36
C ASP A 2 -5.58 14.57 14.06
N VAL A 3 -6.48 15.49 13.71
CA VAL A 3 -7.21 15.48 12.45
C VAL A 3 -6.19 15.75 11.35
N LEU A 4 -6.02 14.74 10.50
CA LEU A 4 -5.21 14.75 9.29
C LEU A 4 -5.53 16.01 8.48
N GLN A 5 -4.55 16.90 8.33
CA GLN A 5 -4.64 17.96 7.34
C GLN A 5 -4.42 17.33 5.96
N GLU A 6 -5.48 16.74 5.41
CA GLU A 6 -5.68 16.87 3.97
C GLU A 6 -5.68 18.38 3.69
N GLY A 7 -4.97 18.81 2.64
CA GLY A 7 -4.92 20.22 2.26
C GLY A 7 -6.34 20.82 2.27
N LYS A 8 -6.47 22.14 2.48
CA LYS A 8 -7.75 22.83 2.75
C LYS A 8 -8.85 22.67 1.66
N GLY A 9 -8.65 21.82 0.65
CA GLY A 9 -9.62 21.40 -0.37
C GLY A 9 -9.26 20.02 -0.96
N PRO A 10 -10.11 19.48 -1.86
CA PRO A 10 -9.85 18.20 -2.53
C PRO A 10 -8.51 18.21 -3.28
N TRP A 11 -7.83 17.07 -3.32
CA TRP A 11 -6.57 16.92 -4.02
C TRP A 11 -6.73 17.19 -5.53
N SER A 12 -5.78 17.94 -6.08
CA SER A 12 -5.62 18.10 -7.51
C SER A 12 -5.23 16.77 -8.18
N PRO A 13 -5.43 16.63 -9.51
CA PRO A 13 -4.97 15.44 -10.24
C PRO A 13 -3.48 15.14 -10.04
N SER A 14 -2.63 16.17 -9.96
CA SER A 14 -1.20 16.01 -9.69
C SER A 14 -0.92 15.43 -8.31
N GLU A 15 -1.65 15.88 -7.27
CA GLU A 15 -1.53 15.35 -5.91
C GLU A 15 -2.00 13.89 -5.84
N VAL A 16 -3.07 13.54 -6.57
CA VAL A 16 -3.53 12.15 -6.68
C VAL A 16 -2.45 11.27 -7.31
N VAL A 17 -1.85 11.68 -8.44
CA VAL A 17 -0.80 10.86 -9.09
C VAL A 17 0.45 10.78 -8.21
N ALA A 18 0.84 11.86 -7.54
CA ALA A 18 1.95 11.85 -6.59
C ALA A 18 1.68 10.92 -5.39
N HIS A 19 0.43 10.82 -4.94
CA HIS A 19 0.03 9.88 -3.91
C HIS A 19 0.18 8.42 -4.37
N LEU A 20 -0.19 8.12 -5.62
CA LEU A 20 0.01 6.80 -6.20
C LEU A 20 1.51 6.46 -6.31
N ILE A 21 2.36 7.41 -6.74
CA ILE A 21 3.83 7.25 -6.77
C ILE A 21 4.37 6.92 -5.37
N TYR A 22 3.92 7.65 -4.35
CA TYR A 22 4.32 7.39 -2.97
C TYR A 22 3.91 5.97 -2.52
N GLY A 23 2.70 5.54 -2.89
CA GLY A 23 2.20 4.18 -2.69
C GLY A 23 3.09 3.11 -3.34
N GLU A 24 3.49 3.28 -4.60
CA GLU A 24 4.40 2.36 -5.30
C GLU A 24 5.72 2.18 -4.55
N ARG A 25 6.25 3.27 -3.97
CA ARG A 25 7.56 3.27 -3.29
C ARG A 25 7.51 2.70 -1.88
N ARG A 26 6.38 2.85 -1.18
CA ARG A 26 6.33 2.66 0.29
C ARG A 26 5.29 1.66 0.77
N ASP A 27 4.29 1.35 -0.04
CA ASP A 27 3.15 0.54 0.40
C ASP A 27 3.18 -0.86 -0.22
N TRP A 28 2.79 -1.00 -1.49
CA TRP A 28 2.37 -2.28 -2.07
C TRP A 28 3.43 -3.39 -1.98
N ILE A 29 4.54 -3.25 -2.71
CA ILE A 29 5.61 -4.26 -2.71
C ILE A 29 6.32 -4.35 -1.36
N PRO A 30 6.66 -3.25 -0.65
CA PRO A 30 7.22 -3.33 0.69
C PRO A 30 6.36 -4.16 1.66
N ARG A 31 5.04 -3.96 1.68
CA ARG A 31 4.14 -4.72 2.56
C ARG A 31 4.00 -6.16 2.13
N THR A 32 3.92 -6.45 0.83
CA THR A 32 3.97 -7.83 0.32
C THR A 32 5.20 -8.56 0.85
N LYS A 33 6.39 -7.94 0.74
CA LYS A 33 7.63 -8.52 1.26
C LYS A 33 7.59 -8.72 2.78
N ILE A 34 7.04 -7.77 3.53
CA ILE A 34 6.92 -7.93 4.99
C ILE A 34 6.05 -9.13 5.35
N ILE A 35 4.88 -9.27 4.71
CA ILE A 35 3.99 -10.42 4.93
C ILE A 35 4.72 -11.73 4.63
N LEU A 36 5.38 -11.81 3.47
CA LEU A 36 6.06 -13.02 3.02
C LEU A 36 7.31 -13.37 3.83
N GLN A 37 8.00 -12.39 4.41
CA GLN A 37 9.24 -12.63 5.14
C GLN A 37 9.02 -12.78 6.65
N PHE A 38 8.13 -11.99 7.24
CA PHE A 38 8.00 -11.88 8.69
C PHE A 38 6.62 -12.28 9.22
N GLY A 39 5.63 -12.48 8.35
CA GLY A 39 4.26 -12.72 8.77
C GLY A 39 3.77 -11.62 9.72
N GLU A 40 3.20 -12.02 10.86
CA GLU A 40 2.67 -11.10 11.86
C GLU A 40 3.70 -10.59 12.89
N THR A 41 4.92 -11.14 12.89
CA THR A 41 5.95 -10.80 13.88
C THR A 41 6.49 -9.37 13.71
N ARG A 42 6.38 -8.83 12.49
CA ARG A 42 6.73 -7.45 12.17
C ARG A 42 5.48 -6.71 11.67
N LYS A 43 5.16 -5.60 12.33
CA LYS A 43 4.12 -4.67 11.87
C LYS A 43 4.58 -3.93 10.61
N PHE A 44 3.63 -3.55 9.77
CA PHE A 44 3.95 -2.63 8.67
C PHE A 44 4.38 -1.27 9.20
N GLU A 45 5.27 -0.61 8.45
CA GLU A 45 5.56 0.81 8.71
C GLU A 45 4.27 1.64 8.50
N PRO A 46 3.99 2.62 9.38
CA PRO A 46 2.90 3.56 9.17
C PRO A 46 3.04 4.29 7.83
N PHE A 47 1.93 4.45 7.12
CA PHE A 47 1.92 5.14 5.83
C PHE A 47 1.73 6.64 6.04
N ASP A 48 2.74 7.43 5.69
CA ASP A 48 2.70 8.90 5.74
C ASP A 48 1.71 9.44 4.68
N ARG A 49 0.54 9.92 5.14
CA ARG A 49 -0.53 10.43 4.28
C ARG A 49 -0.11 11.69 3.52
N ALA A 50 0.83 12.47 4.05
CA ALA A 50 1.37 13.67 3.42
C ALA A 50 2.65 13.40 2.62
N GLY A 51 3.15 12.15 2.60
CA GLY A 51 4.41 11.79 1.93
C GLY A 51 4.45 12.14 0.44
N HIS A 52 3.28 12.18 -0.19
CA HIS A 52 3.08 12.56 -1.59
C HIS A 52 3.42 14.02 -1.92
N VAL A 53 3.39 14.94 -0.94
CA VAL A 53 3.70 16.36 -1.14
C VAL A 53 5.12 16.54 -1.67
N ARG A 54 6.08 15.74 -1.18
CA ARG A 54 7.45 15.75 -1.70
C ARG A 54 7.54 15.16 -3.11
N GLU A 55 6.68 14.19 -3.44
CA GLU A 55 6.70 13.54 -4.75
C GLU A 55 6.18 14.47 -5.87
N SER A 56 5.27 15.39 -5.55
CA SER A 56 4.71 16.36 -6.50
C SER A 56 5.55 17.64 -6.70
N GLN A 57 6.45 17.96 -5.75
CA GLN A 57 7.21 19.22 -5.79
C GLN A 57 8.01 19.40 -7.09
N GLY A 58 7.70 20.48 -7.81
CA GLY A 58 8.41 20.88 -9.03
C GLY A 58 8.18 19.98 -10.25
N LYS A 59 7.19 19.06 -10.21
CA LYS A 59 6.88 18.17 -11.35
C LYS A 59 5.57 18.55 -12.01
N SER A 60 5.56 18.54 -13.34
CA SER A 60 4.33 18.65 -14.12
C SER A 60 3.55 17.33 -14.08
N LEU A 61 2.24 17.40 -14.34
CA LEU A 61 1.38 16.20 -14.40
C LEU A 61 1.89 15.14 -15.41
N PRO A 62 2.30 15.49 -16.65
CA PRO A 62 2.87 14.49 -17.57
C PRO A 62 4.09 13.76 -16.98
N ARG A 63 4.99 14.50 -16.32
CA ARG A 63 6.17 13.91 -15.68
C ARG A 63 5.80 12.96 -14.54
N LEU A 64 4.77 13.29 -13.77
CA LEU A 64 4.24 12.43 -12.72
C LEU A 64 3.63 11.15 -13.31
N LEU A 65 2.88 11.25 -14.41
CA LEU A 65 2.30 10.09 -15.09
C LEU A 65 3.38 9.15 -15.63
N ASP A 66 4.43 9.67 -16.27
CA ASP A 66 5.56 8.87 -16.76
C ASP A 66 6.28 8.15 -15.60
N GLU A 67 6.51 8.86 -14.50
CA GLU A 67 7.14 8.29 -13.32
C GLU A 67 6.28 7.19 -12.70
N PHE A 68 4.98 7.44 -12.55
CA PHE A 68 4.04 6.46 -12.05
C PHE A 68 3.98 5.21 -12.93
N ALA A 69 3.88 5.37 -14.24
CA ALA A 69 3.84 4.26 -15.19
C ALA A 69 5.08 3.37 -15.07
N ARG A 70 6.27 3.98 -15.00
CA ARG A 70 7.54 3.25 -14.82
C ARG A 70 7.59 2.50 -13.49
N LEU A 71 7.18 3.15 -12.39
CA LEU A 71 7.17 2.52 -11.06
C LEU A 71 6.16 1.37 -11.01
N ARG A 72 4.97 1.57 -11.56
CA ARG A 72 3.93 0.54 -11.65
C ARG A 72 4.40 -0.67 -12.44
N ALA A 73 5.01 -0.47 -13.61
CA ALA A 73 5.55 -1.56 -14.41
C ALA A 73 6.57 -2.38 -13.60
N LYS A 74 7.51 -1.69 -12.94
CA LYS A 74 8.50 -2.33 -12.07
C LYS A 74 7.87 -3.10 -10.91
N SER A 75 6.88 -2.53 -10.22
CA SER A 75 6.18 -3.20 -9.13
C SER A 75 5.45 -4.45 -9.61
N LEU A 76 4.79 -4.39 -10.77
CA LEU A 76 4.10 -5.54 -11.35
C LEU A 76 5.07 -6.64 -11.79
N ASP A 77 6.22 -6.28 -12.34
CA ASP A 77 7.25 -7.27 -12.69
C ASP A 77 7.82 -7.94 -11.44
N GLN A 78 8.05 -7.18 -10.37
CA GLN A 78 8.44 -7.74 -9.08
C GLN A 78 7.37 -8.67 -8.51
N LEU A 79 6.09 -8.28 -8.57
CA LEU A 79 4.99 -9.11 -8.09
C LEU A 79 4.87 -10.42 -8.87
N ARG A 80 4.98 -10.37 -10.20
CA ARG A 80 4.99 -11.57 -11.06
C ARG A 80 6.17 -12.47 -10.76
N ALA A 81 7.36 -11.89 -10.57
CA ALA A 81 8.57 -12.65 -10.25
C ALA A 81 8.50 -13.37 -8.89
N MET A 82 7.63 -12.94 -7.98
CA MET A 82 7.39 -13.65 -6.72
C MET A 82 6.61 -14.96 -6.91
N ASN A 83 5.99 -15.20 -8.07
CA ASN A 83 5.26 -16.43 -8.42
C ASN A 83 4.28 -16.90 -7.32
N LEU A 84 3.48 -15.97 -6.80
CA LEU A 84 2.65 -16.18 -5.62
C LEU A 84 1.49 -17.15 -5.90
N GLY A 85 1.39 -18.20 -5.07
CA GLY A 85 0.29 -19.15 -5.08
C GLY A 85 -0.87 -18.77 -4.16
N ALA A 86 -1.92 -19.60 -4.15
CA ALA A 86 -3.07 -19.40 -3.28
C ALA A 86 -2.71 -19.37 -1.79
N GLU A 87 -1.74 -20.20 -1.38
CA GLU A 87 -1.22 -20.25 -0.02
C GLU A 87 -0.47 -18.97 0.35
N ASP A 88 0.36 -18.42 -0.55
CA ASP A 88 1.05 -17.15 -0.32
C ASP A 88 0.07 -16.00 -0.13
N LEU A 89 -0.99 -15.96 -0.95
CA LEU A 89 -2.04 -14.95 -0.86
C LEU A 89 -2.84 -15.05 0.45
N ALA A 90 -2.88 -16.23 1.09
CA ALA A 90 -3.52 -16.45 2.39
C ALA A 90 -2.62 -16.10 3.58
N ARG A 91 -1.33 -15.79 3.36
CA ARG A 91 -0.41 -15.46 4.46
C ARG A 91 -0.80 -14.16 5.14
N HIS A 92 -0.64 -14.16 6.47
CA HIS A 92 -1.00 -13.04 7.32
C HIS A 92 0.15 -12.06 7.53
N GLY A 93 -0.17 -10.79 7.61
CA GLY A 93 0.67 -9.76 8.21
C GLY A 93 -0.10 -8.92 9.22
N ARG A 94 0.60 -7.97 9.85
CA ARG A 94 0.02 -7.16 10.92
C ARG A 94 0.00 -5.68 10.57
N HIS A 95 -1.19 -5.17 10.25
CA HIS A 95 -1.43 -3.74 10.06
C HIS A 95 -1.44 -3.02 11.43
N PRO A 96 -0.77 -1.85 11.56
CA PRO A 96 -0.66 -1.16 12.85
C PRO A 96 -2.01 -0.75 13.47
N ALA A 97 -3.01 -0.43 12.64
CA ALA A 97 -4.34 -0.02 13.09
C ALA A 97 -5.44 -1.09 12.92
N PHE A 98 -5.27 -2.02 11.98
CA PHE A 98 -6.33 -2.99 11.62
C PHE A 98 -6.05 -4.40 12.16
N GLY A 99 -4.87 -4.63 12.75
CA GLY A 99 -4.49 -5.95 13.23
C GLY A 99 -4.15 -6.92 12.09
N PRO A 100 -4.47 -8.21 12.23
CA PRO A 100 -4.20 -9.22 11.21
C PRO A 100 -4.89 -8.90 9.87
N VAL A 101 -4.14 -9.04 8.79
CA VAL A 101 -4.63 -8.92 7.40
C VAL A 101 -3.98 -9.99 6.55
N THR A 102 -4.56 -10.35 5.40
CA THR A 102 -3.91 -11.27 4.45
C THR A 102 -3.27 -10.53 3.29
N LEU A 103 -2.33 -11.18 2.59
CA LEU A 103 -1.72 -10.64 1.37
C LEU A 103 -2.76 -10.39 0.26
N ARG A 104 -3.81 -11.21 0.17
CA ARG A 104 -4.94 -10.99 -0.74
C ARG A 104 -5.70 -9.69 -0.44
N GLY A 105 -5.69 -9.26 0.82
CA GLY A 105 -6.41 -8.08 1.31
C GLY A 105 -7.16 -8.34 2.62
N PRO A 106 -7.94 -7.35 3.10
CA PRO A 106 -8.78 -7.54 4.27
C PRO A 106 -9.87 -8.56 3.96
N GLN A 107 -9.83 -9.70 4.63
CA GLN A 107 -10.97 -10.61 4.70
C GLN A 107 -11.93 -10.03 5.73
N ARG A 108 -13.19 -9.80 5.35
CA ARG A 108 -14.23 -9.62 6.37
C ARG A 108 -14.22 -10.90 7.18
N LEU A 109 -13.82 -10.80 8.44
CA LEU A 109 -14.12 -11.84 9.41
C LEU A 109 -15.64 -11.80 9.59
N THR A 110 -16.38 -12.45 8.69
CA THR A 110 -17.69 -12.95 9.07
C THR A 110 -17.37 -13.95 10.16
N ASN A 111 -17.56 -13.55 11.41
CA ASN A 111 -17.61 -14.49 12.52
C ASN A 111 -18.65 -15.54 12.14
N ALA A 112 -18.19 -16.67 11.63
CA ALA A 112 -18.93 -17.91 11.76
C ALA A 112 -18.87 -18.26 13.24
N LEU A 113 -19.73 -17.61 14.03
CA LEU A 113 -20.24 -18.20 15.24
C LEU A 113 -21.13 -19.36 14.82
N LEU A 114 -20.49 -20.45 14.41
CA LEU A 114 -21.07 -21.77 14.35
C LEU A 114 -19.97 -22.74 14.77
N SER A 115 -19.84 -22.95 16.08
CA SER A 115 -19.40 -24.21 16.67
C SER A 115 -19.78 -24.22 18.15
N ASN A 116 -20.74 -25.11 18.43
CA ASN A 116 -21.12 -25.75 19.69
C ASN A 116 -21.68 -24.93 20.85
#